data_AF-A0A0Q7A6T1-F1
#
_entry.id   AF-A0A0Q7A6T1-F1
#
_cell.length_a   1.000
_cell.length_b   1.000
_cell.length_c   1.000
_cell.angle_alpha   90.00
_cell.angle_beta   90.00
_cell.angle_gamma   90.00
#
_symmetry.space_group_name_H-M   'P 1'
#
loop_
_entity.id
_entity.type
_entity.pdbx_description
1 polymer ?
#
loop_
_entity_poly.entity_id
_entity_poly.type
_entity_poly.pdbx_seq_one_letter_code
_entity_poly.pdbx_strand_id
1 'polypeptide(L)'
;MNPVVGWALAFIALVAGWFSYGWPGIALAFSVIVFWLLIQFNRSVRVMRDASEAPVGHVPSAVMLHSKLSVGQPMLQIVRMTKSLGRRVSESPEIWSWTDDSGADVRITFDKGVCASWTLDRPG
;
A
#
# COMPACT_ATOMS: atom_id res chain seq x y z
N MET A 1 -3.73 -7.59 16.51
CA MET A 1 -4.50 -8.75 17.02
C MET A 1 -4.32 -9.90 16.05
N ASN A 2 -3.71 -10.99 16.50
CA ASN A 2 -3.21 -12.07 15.66
C ASN A 2 -4.40 -12.85 15.03
N PRO A 3 -4.55 -12.90 13.69
CA PRO A 3 -5.72 -13.50 13.02
C PRO A 3 -5.98 -14.96 13.41
N VAL A 4 -4.95 -15.68 13.85
CA VAL A 4 -5.02 -17.06 14.35
C VAL A 4 -5.93 -17.18 15.59
N VAL A 5 -5.94 -16.18 16.46
CA VAL A 5 -6.78 -16.18 17.68
C VAL A 5 -8.27 -16.04 17.32
N GLY A 6 -8.58 -15.31 16.25
CA GLY A 6 -9.94 -15.19 15.73
C GLY A 6 -10.45 -16.49 15.12
N TRP A 7 -9.59 -17.20 14.38
CA TRP A 7 -9.91 -18.52 13.83
C TRP A 7 -10.13 -19.59 14.90
N ALA A 8 -9.32 -19.57 15.98
CA ALA A 8 -9.47 -20.50 17.09
C ALA A 8 -10.79 -20.28 17.86
N LEU A 9 -11.16 -19.03 18.13
CA LEU A 9 -12.44 -18.71 18.80
C LEU A 9 -13.65 -19.07 17.95
N ALA A 10 -13.59 -18.84 16.62
CA ALA A 10 -14.66 -19.25 15.70
C ALA A 10 -14.83 -20.77 15.65
N PHE A 11 -13.73 -21.53 15.68
CA PHE A 11 -13.76 -22.99 15.72
C PHE A 11 -14.36 -23.52 17.02
N ILE A 12 -13.99 -22.94 18.17
CA ILE A 12 -14.54 -23.31 19.49
C ILE A 12 -16.04 -23.02 19.55
N ALA A 13 -16.50 -21.88 19.01
CA ALA A 13 -17.91 -21.55 18.94
C ALA A 13 -18.71 -22.51 18.03
N LEU A 14 -18.13 -22.94 16.90
CA LEU A 14 -18.72 -23.92 15.99
C LEU A 14 -18.90 -25.29 16.67
N VAL A 15 -17.87 -25.76 17.38
CA VAL A 15 -17.87 -27.05 18.08
C VAL A 15 -18.80 -27.02 19.30
N ALA A 16 -18.83 -25.92 20.06
CA ALA A 16 -19.75 -25.74 21.19
C ALA A 16 -21.23 -25.64 20.75
N GLY A 17 -21.50 -25.03 19.58
CA GLY A 17 -22.83 -24.98 18.98
C GLY A 17 -23.31 -26.34 18.46
N TRP A 18 -22.40 -27.17 17.95
CA TRP A 18 -22.71 -28.53 17.47
C TRP A 18 -23.20 -29.45 18.59
N PHE A 19 -22.67 -29.31 19.80
CA PHE A 19 -22.97 -30.22 20.90
C PHE A 19 -24.26 -29.90 21.67
N SER A 20 -24.82 -28.68 21.55
CA SER A 20 -25.84 -28.21 22.49
C SER A 20 -27.27 -28.05 21.94
N TYR A 21 -27.50 -27.73 20.65
CA TYR A 21 -28.81 -27.18 20.28
C TYR A 21 -29.40 -27.46 18.87
N GLY A 22 -28.85 -28.38 18.06
CA GLY A 22 -29.45 -28.74 16.77
C GLY A 22 -29.59 -27.57 15.76
N TRP A 23 -30.71 -27.50 15.02
CA TRP A 23 -30.96 -26.53 13.94
C TRP A 23 -30.72 -25.04 14.29
N PRO A 24 -31.09 -24.54 15.48
CA PRO A 24 -30.75 -23.18 15.94
C PRO A 24 -29.25 -22.84 15.98
N GLY A 25 -28.38 -23.82 16.27
CA GLY A 25 -26.94 -23.61 16.37
C GLY A 25 -26.29 -23.32 15.01
N ILE A 26 -26.81 -23.94 13.95
CA ILE A 26 -26.37 -23.71 12.57
C ILE A 26 -26.74 -22.30 12.12
N ALA A 27 -27.95 -21.82 12.46
CA ALA A 27 -28.38 -20.46 12.15
C ALA A 27 -27.51 -19.40 12.84
N LEU A 28 -27.09 -19.66 14.09
CA LEU A 28 -26.21 -18.77 14.85
C LEU A 28 -24.78 -18.79 14.30
N ALA A 29 -24.22 -19.97 13.99
CA ALA A 29 -22.90 -20.07 13.37
C ALA A 29 -22.87 -19.35 12.00
N PHE A 30 -23.91 -19.52 11.19
CA PHE A 30 -24.03 -18.84 9.90
C PHE A 30 -24.10 -17.31 10.06
N SER A 31 -24.87 -16.79 11.02
CA SER A 31 -24.95 -15.35 11.25
C SER A 31 -23.63 -14.75 11.74
N VAL A 32 -22.90 -15.45 12.62
CA VAL A 32 -21.56 -15.02 13.08
C VAL A 32 -20.54 -15.07 11.94
N ILE A 33 -20.55 -16.10 11.10
CA ILE A 33 -19.67 -16.20 9.93
C ILE A 33 -19.95 -15.06 8.96
N VAL A 34 -21.22 -14.81 8.63
CA VAL A 34 -21.61 -13.71 7.73
C VAL A 34 -21.22 -12.36 8.31
N PHE A 35 -21.51 -12.11 9.59
CA PHE A 35 -21.15 -10.86 10.27
C PHE A 35 -19.62 -10.65 10.32
N TRP A 36 -18.87 -11.73 10.56
CA TRP A 36 -17.41 -11.72 10.52
C TRP A 36 -16.88 -11.44 9.11
N LEU A 37 -17.48 -12.03 8.07
CA LEU A 37 -17.12 -11.78 6.67
C LEU A 37 -17.36 -10.32 6.27
N LEU A 38 -18.47 -9.73 6.74
CA LEU A 38 -18.78 -8.31 6.52
C LEU A 38 -17.75 -7.38 7.18
N ILE A 39 -17.29 -7.69 8.40
CA ILE A 39 -16.22 -6.93 9.06
C ILE A 39 -14.89 -7.08 8.32
N GLN A 40 -14.58 -8.28 7.84
CA GLN A 40 -13.35 -8.54 7.10
C GLN A 40 -13.28 -7.73 5.80
N PHE A 41 -14.42 -7.52 5.14
CA PHE A 41 -14.49 -6.75 3.90
C PHE A 41 -14.16 -5.26 4.09
N ASN A 42 -14.43 -4.67 5.26
CA ASN A 42 -14.14 -3.26 5.54
C ASN A 42 -12.63 -2.94 5.63
N ARG A 43 -11.76 -3.93 5.81
CA ARG A 43 -10.29 -3.70 5.82
C ARG A 43 -9.69 -3.68 4.42
N SER A 44 -10.25 -4.43 3.48
CA SER A 44 -9.75 -4.50 2.10
C SER A 44 -10.09 -3.24 1.31
N VAL A 45 -11.26 -2.63 1.56
CA VAL A 45 -11.69 -1.42 0.86
C VAL A 45 -10.86 -0.19 1.27
N ARG A 46 -10.41 -0.09 2.53
CA ARG A 46 -9.58 1.05 2.99
C ARG A 46 -8.22 1.08 2.28
N VAL A 47 -7.61 -0.07 2.05
CA VAL A 47 -6.32 -0.19 1.33
C VAL A 47 -6.47 0.08 -0.18
N MET A 48 -7.59 -0.30 -0.79
CA MET A 48 -7.86 0.03 -2.21
C MET A 48 -8.20 1.51 -2.41
N ARG A 49 -8.84 2.15 -1.41
CA ARG A 49 -9.17 3.58 -1.44
C ARG A 49 -7.90 4.45 -1.34
N ASP A 50 -6.97 4.09 -0.45
CA ASP A 50 -5.63 4.71 -0.36
C ASP A 50 -4.81 4.50 -1.66
N ALA A 51 -4.94 3.36 -2.33
CA ALA A 51 -4.25 3.09 -3.59
C ALA A 51 -4.87 3.80 -4.81
N SER A 52 -6.16 4.16 -4.77
CA SER A 52 -6.88 4.83 -5.86
C SER A 52 -6.70 6.35 -5.86
N GLU A 53 -6.22 6.92 -4.76
CA GLU A 53 -5.96 8.36 -4.63
C GLU A 53 -4.52 8.73 -5.00
N ALA A 54 -3.62 7.77 -5.25
CA ALA A 54 -2.20 8.00 -5.51
C ALA A 54 -1.98 8.97 -6.70
N PRO A 55 -1.61 10.24 -6.43
CA PRO A 55 -1.39 11.23 -7.48
C PRO A 55 -0.17 10.86 -8.33
N VAL A 56 -0.20 11.23 -9.61
CA VAL A 56 1.00 11.13 -10.48
C VAL A 56 2.16 11.85 -9.80
N GLY A 57 3.30 11.16 -9.67
CA GLY A 57 4.48 11.68 -8.99
C GLY A 57 4.40 11.60 -7.47
N HIS A 58 3.51 10.80 -6.88
CA HIS A 58 3.46 10.65 -5.43
C HIS A 58 4.18 9.40 -4.91
N VAL A 59 4.84 9.50 -3.76
CA VAL A 59 5.50 8.38 -3.06
C VAL A 59 5.24 8.38 -1.56
N PRO A 60 5.21 7.21 -0.89
CA PRO A 60 4.98 7.14 0.55
C PRO A 60 6.02 7.85 1.42
N SER A 61 7.26 7.99 0.92
CA SER A 61 8.31 8.77 1.57
C SER A 61 9.39 9.13 0.57
N ALA A 62 9.59 10.43 0.36
CA ALA A 62 10.60 10.96 -0.54
C ALA A 62 12.01 10.69 0.03
N VAL A 63 12.16 10.73 1.35
CA VAL A 63 13.42 10.37 2.04
C VAL A 63 13.81 8.92 1.79
N MET A 64 12.84 8.00 1.89
CA MET A 64 13.09 6.58 1.62
C MET A 64 13.45 6.36 0.15
N LEU A 65 12.76 7.02 -0.78
CA LEU A 65 13.11 6.98 -2.20
C LEU A 65 14.55 7.47 -2.40
N HIS A 66 14.90 8.66 -1.90
CA HIS A 66 16.25 9.23 -1.95
C HIS A 66 17.32 8.25 -1.47
N SER A 67 17.06 7.50 -0.39
CA SER A 67 18.01 6.53 0.17
C SER A 67 18.23 5.28 -0.69
N LYS A 68 17.26 4.93 -1.54
CA LYS A 68 17.29 3.74 -2.41
C LYS A 68 17.78 4.05 -3.82
N LEU A 69 17.97 5.33 -4.14
CA LEU A 69 18.46 5.76 -5.43
C LEU A 69 19.96 5.51 -5.55
N SER A 70 20.36 5.04 -6.72
CA SER A 70 21.75 4.87 -7.09
C SER A 70 21.96 5.24 -8.56
N VAL A 71 23.14 5.77 -8.85
CA VAL A 71 23.55 6.10 -10.22
C VAL A 71 23.47 4.86 -11.10
N GLY A 72 22.96 5.03 -12.33
CA GLY A 72 22.80 3.95 -13.31
C GLY A 72 21.50 3.14 -13.18
N GLN A 73 20.65 3.41 -12.18
CA GLN A 73 19.34 2.75 -12.09
C GLN A 73 18.44 3.14 -13.27
N PRO A 74 17.87 2.17 -13.99
CA PRO A 74 16.91 2.44 -15.06
C PRO A 74 15.64 3.11 -14.53
N MET A 75 15.07 4.04 -15.31
CA MET A 75 13.82 4.72 -14.94
C MET A 75 12.68 3.74 -14.63
N LEU A 76 12.58 2.66 -15.41
CA LEU A 76 11.58 1.62 -15.19
C LEU A 76 11.73 0.93 -13.81
N GLN A 77 12.96 0.74 -13.33
CA GLN A 77 13.19 0.17 -11.99
C GLN A 77 12.71 1.12 -10.89
N ILE A 78 12.94 2.43 -11.06
CA ILE A 78 12.50 3.46 -10.12
C ILE A 78 10.97 3.51 -10.08
N VAL A 79 10.31 3.55 -11.24
CA VAL A 79 8.83 3.53 -11.34
C VAL A 79 8.24 2.28 -10.69
N ARG A 80 8.87 1.11 -10.88
CA ARG A 80 8.44 -0.14 -10.23
C ARG A 80 8.58 -0.09 -8.71
N MET A 81 9.63 0.55 -8.21
CA MET A 81 9.88 0.69 -6.77
C MET A 81 8.93 1.70 -6.11
N THR A 82 8.63 2.81 -6.78
CA THR A 82 7.73 3.86 -6.29
C THR A 82 6.25 3.51 -6.49
N LYS A 83 5.96 2.58 -7.41
CA LYS A 83 4.60 2.28 -7.90
C LYS A 83 3.87 3.51 -8.45
N SER A 84 4.63 4.50 -8.90
CA SER A 84 4.13 5.80 -9.33
C SER A 84 4.94 6.31 -10.50
N LEU A 85 4.24 6.72 -11.55
CA LEU A 85 4.87 7.46 -12.65
C LEU A 85 5.32 8.82 -12.09
N GLY A 86 6.59 9.17 -12.27
CA GLY A 86 7.10 10.47 -11.84
C GLY A 86 6.35 11.61 -12.54
N ARG A 87 6.39 12.81 -11.96
CA ARG A 87 5.94 14.02 -12.64
C ARG A 87 7.09 14.59 -13.46
N ARG A 88 6.88 14.80 -14.76
CA ARG A 88 7.91 15.42 -15.61
C ARG A 88 8.06 16.90 -15.25
N VAL A 89 9.28 17.32 -14.90
CA VAL A 89 9.61 18.71 -14.54
C VAL A 89 10.34 19.42 -15.67
N SER A 90 11.24 18.72 -16.37
CA SER A 90 12.03 19.26 -17.47
C SER A 90 12.29 18.18 -18.52
N GLU A 91 12.36 18.58 -19.79
CA GLU A 91 12.72 17.67 -20.89
C GLU A 91 14.23 17.62 -21.15
N SER A 92 14.93 18.75 -20.98
CA SER A 92 16.37 18.91 -21.26
C SER A 92 17.02 19.84 -20.22
N PRO A 93 17.68 19.31 -19.18
CA PRO A 93 17.88 17.89 -18.90
C PRO A 93 16.58 17.17 -18.51
N GLU A 94 16.52 15.86 -18.73
CA GLU A 94 15.34 15.04 -18.45
C GLU A 94 15.17 14.89 -16.93
N ILE A 95 14.26 15.65 -16.31
CA ILE A 95 14.03 15.65 -14.87
C ILE A 95 12.62 15.18 -14.56
N TRP A 96 12.53 14.24 -13.63
CA TRP A 96 11.27 13.72 -13.10
C TRP A 96 11.24 13.87 -11.59
N SER A 97 10.07 14.23 -11.02
CA SER A 97 9.90 14.42 -9.59
C SER A 97 8.92 13.44 -8.96
N TRP A 98 9.21 13.10 -7.70
CA TRP A 98 8.31 12.36 -6.81
C TRP A 98 8.20 13.09 -5.47
N THR A 99 6.98 13.41 -5.07
CA THR A 99 6.66 14.15 -3.85
C THR A 99 5.98 13.23 -2.84
N ASP A 100 6.22 13.42 -1.55
CA ASP A 100 5.51 12.73 -0.47
C ASP A 100 4.49 13.62 0.26
N ASP A 101 3.73 13.03 1.19
CA ASP A 101 2.70 13.74 1.97
C ASP A 101 3.27 14.80 2.92
N SER A 102 4.57 14.75 3.22
CA SER A 102 5.24 15.78 4.03
C SER A 102 5.60 17.01 3.20
N GLY A 103 5.38 16.96 1.89
CA GLY A 103 5.77 17.99 0.93
C GLY A 103 7.22 17.89 0.48
N ALA A 104 7.96 16.85 0.88
CA ALA A 104 9.31 16.62 0.41
C ALA A 104 9.29 16.10 -1.04
N ASP A 105 10.18 16.63 -1.88
CA ASP A 105 10.21 16.37 -3.32
C ASP A 105 11.58 15.82 -3.73
N VAL A 106 11.60 14.63 -4.34
CA VAL A 106 12.80 14.05 -4.94
C VAL A 106 12.77 14.28 -6.43
N ARG A 107 13.72 15.07 -6.94
CA ARG A 107 13.93 15.27 -8.36
C ARG A 107 15.08 14.40 -8.82
N ILE A 108 14.84 13.60 -9.86
CA ILE A 108 15.81 12.70 -10.45
C ILE A 108 16.09 13.18 -11.87
N THR A 109 17.38 13.39 -12.15
CA THR A 109 17.86 13.69 -13.50
C THR A 109 18.23 12.38 -14.18
N PHE A 110 17.65 12.17 -15.36
CA PHE A 110 17.94 11.02 -16.20
C PHE A 110 18.88 11.42 -17.34
N ASP A 111 19.82 10.55 -17.65
CA ASP A 111 20.60 10.58 -18.88
C ASP A 111 20.39 9.25 -19.60
N LYS A 112 19.94 9.29 -20.85
CA LYS A 112 19.66 8.09 -21.68
C LYS A 112 18.78 7.05 -20.95
N GLY A 113 17.82 7.49 -20.14
CA GLY A 113 16.87 6.63 -19.42
C GLY A 113 17.39 5.99 -18.12
N VAL A 114 18.60 6.35 -17.66
CA VAL A 114 19.14 5.92 -16.36
C VAL A 114 19.35 7.11 -15.42
N CYS A 115 19.24 6.85 -14.12
CA CYS A 115 19.45 7.85 -13.07
C CYS A 115 20.90 8.35 -13.10
N ALA A 116 21.09 9.63 -13.41
CA ALA A 116 22.39 10.29 -13.43
C ALA A 116 22.66 10.98 -12.08
N SER A 117 21.68 11.71 -11.55
CA SER A 117 21.76 12.40 -10.27
C SER A 117 20.37 12.61 -9.68
N TRP A 118 20.29 12.89 -8.39
CA TRP A 118 19.02 13.23 -7.74
C TRP A 118 19.23 14.25 -6.63
N THR A 119 18.18 15.00 -6.31
CA THR A 119 18.15 15.99 -5.24
C THR A 119 16.87 15.80 -4.43
N LEU A 120 16.98 15.90 -3.11
CA LEU A 120 15.84 15.92 -2.18
C LEU A 120 15.62 17.34 -1.71
N ASP A 121 14.50 17.93 -2.10
CA ASP A 121 13.98 19.20 -1.62
C ASP A 121 13.05 18.92 -0.42
N ARG A 122 13.23 19.64 0.69
CA ARG A 122 12.38 19.50 1.87
C ARG A 122 11.77 20.86 2.19
N PRO A 123 10.46 20.94 2.43
CA PRO A 123 9.87 22.13 3.02
C PRO A 123 10.46 22.29 4.43
N GLY A 124 11.09 23.45 4.68
CA GLY A 124 11.66 23.82 5.98
C GLY A 124 10.62 24.32 6.96
#